data_AF-A0A3B8NIU1-F1
#
_entry.id   AF-A0A3B8NIU1-F1
#
_cell.length_a   1.000
_cell.length_b   1.000
_cell.length_c   1.000
_cell.angle_alpha   90.00
_cell.angle_beta   90.00
_cell.angle_gamma   90.00
#
_symmetry.space_group_name_H-M   'P 1'
#
loop_
_entity.id
_entity.type
_entity.pdbx_description
1 polymer ?
#
loop_
_entity_poly.entity_id
_entity_poly.type
_entity_poly.pdbx_seq_one_letter_code
_entity_poly.pdbx_strand_id
1 'polypeptide(L)'
;MATDLGLSSDLLTNLFPSPSSPEEWLNYALDEEQVIQFRNDGYLHGIKVLSPEQITTLGDELNEMIDPENEGNEYFYEYHSNESEDPETAIFHALGAWRVRPAFHDILWSPAFTMAAY
;
A
#
# COMPACT_ATOMS: atom_id res chain seq x y z
N MET A 1 9.68 -10.53 20.03
CA MET A 1 8.61 -11.09 19.20
C MET A 1 8.02 -9.91 18.47
N ALA A 2 7.88 -10.03 17.16
CA ALA A 2 7.23 -9.01 16.38
C ALA A 2 5.78 -8.82 16.85
N THR A 3 5.17 -7.68 16.52
CA THR A 3 3.74 -7.44 16.78
C THR A 3 2.96 -7.68 15.49
N ASP A 4 1.90 -8.47 15.54
CA ASP A 4 0.96 -8.60 14.41
C ASP A 4 0.16 -7.31 14.29
N LEU A 5 0.54 -6.46 13.33
CA LEU A 5 -0.15 -5.19 13.09
C LEU A 5 -1.57 -5.41 12.58
N GLY A 6 -1.88 -6.59 12.04
CA GLY A 6 -3.22 -6.91 11.55
C GLY A 6 -4.29 -7.04 12.64
N LEU A 7 -3.89 -7.00 13.91
CA LEU A 7 -4.80 -6.90 15.05
C LEU A 7 -5.24 -5.45 15.33
N SER A 8 -4.59 -4.46 14.71
CA SER A 8 -5.03 -3.05 14.72
C SER A 8 -6.10 -2.81 13.66
N SER A 9 -7.05 -1.93 13.97
CA SER A 9 -8.08 -1.43 13.04
C SER A 9 -8.00 0.08 12.81
N ASP A 10 -6.92 0.70 13.27
CA ASP A 10 -6.67 2.14 13.21
C ASP A 10 -5.27 2.41 12.64
N LEU A 11 -5.08 3.62 12.08
CA LEU A 11 -3.78 4.13 11.65
C LEU A 11 -2.75 4.05 12.78
N LEU A 12 -1.58 3.52 12.47
CA LEU A 12 -0.46 3.38 13.39
C LEU A 12 0.48 4.58 13.36
N THR A 13 0.52 5.29 12.24
CA THR A 13 1.42 6.42 11.99
C THR A 13 0.66 7.62 11.40
N ASN A 14 1.39 8.72 11.17
CA ASN A 14 0.87 9.91 10.51
C ASN A 14 1.19 9.97 9.00
N LEU A 15 1.68 8.86 8.41
CA LEU A 15 2.12 8.83 7.01
C LEU A 15 0.97 9.01 6.01
N PHE A 16 -0.24 8.61 6.40
CA PHE A 16 -1.47 8.75 5.61
C PHE A 16 -2.47 9.62 6.38
N PRO A 17 -2.33 10.96 6.35
CA PRO A 17 -3.20 11.84 7.11
C PRO A 17 -4.64 11.74 6.62
N SER A 18 -5.56 11.56 7.57
CA SER A 18 -7.00 11.58 7.29
C SER A 18 -7.47 13.01 7.00
N PRO A 19 -8.19 13.26 5.89
CA PRO A 19 -8.78 14.55 5.59
C PRO A 19 -9.79 14.95 6.67
N SER A 20 -9.77 16.22 7.05
CA SER A 20 -10.57 16.77 8.16
C SER A 20 -11.89 17.39 7.71
N SER A 21 -12.11 17.54 6.40
CA SER A 21 -13.36 18.07 5.85
C SER A 21 -13.78 17.37 4.55
N PRO A 22 -15.08 17.40 4.18
CA PRO A 22 -15.55 16.87 2.91
C PRO A 22 -14.82 17.44 1.70
N GLU A 23 -14.47 18.72 1.72
CA GLU A 23 -13.73 19.38 0.64
C GLU A 23 -12.32 18.81 0.48
N GLU A 24 -11.65 18.47 1.59
CA GLU A 24 -10.34 17.81 1.52
C GLU A 24 -10.45 16.38 0.98
N TRP A 25 -11.53 15.65 1.32
CA TRP A 25 -11.83 14.33 0.75
C TRP A 25 -12.04 14.39 -0.77
N LEU A 26 -12.74 15.42 -1.26
CA LEU A 26 -12.98 15.60 -2.71
C LEU A 26 -11.69 15.80 -3.53
N ASN A 27 -10.59 16.22 -2.91
CA ASN A 27 -9.29 16.31 -3.60
C ASN A 27 -8.73 14.93 -4.02
N TYR A 28 -9.27 13.85 -3.47
CA TYR A 28 -8.88 12.47 -3.78
C TYR A 28 -9.88 11.74 -4.68
N ALA A 29 -11.03 12.35 -4.96
CA ALA A 29 -12.04 11.76 -5.84
C ALA A 29 -11.60 11.87 -7.31
N LEU A 30 -11.88 10.83 -8.08
CA LEU A 30 -11.77 10.89 -9.54
C LEU A 30 -12.83 11.84 -10.10
N ASP A 31 -12.49 12.55 -11.16
CA ASP A 31 -13.49 13.31 -11.92
C ASP A 31 -14.38 12.38 -12.77
N GLU A 32 -15.48 12.93 -13.29
CA GLU A 32 -16.46 12.16 -14.05
C GLU A 32 -15.84 11.50 -15.30
N GLU A 33 -14.91 12.17 -15.97
CA GLU A 33 -14.24 11.65 -17.16
C GLU A 33 -13.37 10.44 -16.81
N GLN A 34 -12.61 10.53 -15.72
CA GLN A 34 -11.80 9.43 -15.19
C GLN A 34 -12.66 8.23 -14.77
N VAL A 35 -13.80 8.47 -14.11
CA VAL A 35 -14.72 7.38 -13.74
C VAL A 35 -15.31 6.69 -14.98
N ILE A 36 -15.68 7.47 -16.01
CA ILE A 36 -16.16 6.91 -17.29
C ILE A 36 -15.05 6.10 -17.97
N GLN A 37 -13.83 6.63 -18.00
CA GLN A 37 -12.69 5.92 -18.59
C GLN A 37 -12.42 4.60 -17.85
N PHE A 38 -12.38 4.60 -16.52
CA PHE A 38 -12.21 3.37 -15.74
C PHE A 38 -13.28 2.32 -16.07
N ARG A 39 -14.55 2.74 -16.19
CA ARG A 39 -15.65 1.82 -16.53
C ARG A 39 -15.51 1.22 -17.93
N ASN A 40 -14.94 1.96 -18.87
CA ASN A 40 -14.76 1.51 -20.25
C ASN A 40 -13.52 0.62 -20.42
N ASP A 41 -12.40 1.04 -19.81
CA ASP A 41 -11.08 0.45 -20.06
C ASP A 41 -10.70 -0.60 -18.99
N GLY A 42 -11.34 -0.54 -17.82
CA GLY A 42 -11.05 -1.40 -16.67
C GLY A 42 -9.85 -0.96 -15.82
N TYR A 43 -9.20 0.15 -16.20
CA TYR A 43 -8.06 0.71 -15.47
C TYR A 43 -7.93 2.23 -15.70
N LEU A 44 -7.12 2.88 -14.86
CA LEU A 44 -6.67 4.25 -15.05
C LEU A 44 -5.15 4.31 -14.93
N HIS A 45 -4.55 5.31 -15.59
CA HIS A 45 -3.12 5.58 -15.47
C HIS A 45 -2.89 7.08 -15.20
N GLY A 46 -1.75 7.42 -14.62
CA GLY A 46 -1.36 8.81 -14.38
C GLY A 46 -2.06 9.49 -13.20
N ILE A 47 -2.90 8.77 -12.45
CA ILE A 47 -3.49 9.27 -11.20
C ILE A 47 -2.43 9.21 -10.10
N LYS A 48 -2.14 10.36 -9.49
CA LYS A 48 -1.21 10.43 -8.36
C LYS A 48 -1.89 9.89 -7.11
N VAL A 49 -1.48 8.71 -6.66
CA VAL A 49 -2.02 8.04 -5.47
C VAL A 49 -1.15 8.19 -4.22
N LEU A 50 0.15 8.44 -4.38
CA LEU A 50 1.11 8.53 -3.29
C LEU A 50 2.02 9.77 -3.43
N SER A 51 2.46 10.30 -2.30
CA SER A 51 3.48 11.34 -2.21
C SER A 51 4.90 10.74 -2.33
N PRO A 52 5.92 11.55 -2.65
CA PRO A 52 7.31 11.07 -2.64
C PRO A 52 7.76 10.50 -1.30
N GLU A 53 7.31 11.09 -0.19
CA GLU A 53 7.61 10.60 1.17
C GLU A 53 7.01 9.22 1.40
N GLN A 54 5.73 9.04 1.07
CA GLN A 54 5.04 7.73 1.18
C GLN A 54 5.73 6.66 0.33
N ILE A 55 6.14 7.01 -0.90
CA ILE A 55 6.87 6.08 -1.78
C ILE A 55 8.20 5.68 -1.16
N THR A 56 8.97 6.63 -0.63
CA THR A 56 10.24 6.34 0.03
C THR A 56 10.05 5.42 1.24
N THR A 57 9.10 5.74 2.13
CA THR A 57 8.88 4.91 3.34
C THR A 57 8.41 3.50 2.99
N LEU A 58 7.49 3.35 2.03
CA LEU A 58 7.07 2.03 1.54
C LEU A 58 8.24 1.27 0.92
N GLY A 59 9.11 1.95 0.18
CA GLY A 59 10.31 1.36 -0.42
C GLY A 59 11.32 0.89 0.63
N ASP A 60 11.55 1.68 1.67
CA ASP A 60 12.45 1.33 2.78
C ASP A 60 11.91 0.11 3.55
N GLU A 61 10.63 0.11 3.91
CA GLU A 61 9.99 -1.05 4.56
C GLU A 61 9.98 -2.29 3.67
N LEU A 62 9.79 -2.13 2.36
CA LEU A 62 9.87 -3.23 1.40
C LEU A 62 11.27 -3.83 1.36
N ASN A 63 12.31 -3.00 1.33
CA ASN A 63 13.70 -3.46 1.34
C ASN A 63 14.03 -4.28 2.60
N GLU A 64 13.46 -3.94 3.75
CA GLU A 64 13.57 -4.75 4.96
C GLU A 64 12.84 -6.10 4.84
N MET A 65 11.63 -6.11 4.27
CA MET A 65 10.82 -7.33 4.16
C MET A 65 11.38 -8.34 3.16
N ILE A 66 12.23 -7.93 2.21
CA ILE A 66 12.88 -8.85 1.26
C ILE A 66 13.88 -9.79 1.97
N ASP A 67 14.39 -9.44 3.15
CA ASP A 67 15.21 -10.34 3.95
C ASP A 67 14.34 -11.45 4.57
N PRO A 68 14.58 -12.75 4.30
CA PRO A 68 13.79 -13.83 4.92
C PRO A 68 13.92 -13.88 6.45
N GLU A 69 14.95 -13.28 7.04
CA GLU A 69 15.14 -13.19 8.49
C GLU A 69 14.53 -11.91 9.11
N ASN A 70 13.75 -11.15 8.33
CA ASN A 70 13.14 -9.91 8.81
C ASN A 70 12.20 -10.14 10.01
N GLU A 71 12.16 -9.17 10.92
CA GLU A 71 11.23 -9.20 12.04
C GLU A 71 9.78 -9.17 11.53
N GLY A 72 8.95 -10.12 11.99
CA GLY A 72 7.54 -10.24 11.60
C GLY A 72 7.29 -11.14 10.39
N ASN A 73 8.32 -11.83 9.88
CA ASN A 73 8.19 -12.80 8.78
C ASN A 73 7.10 -13.86 9.07
N GLU A 74 6.91 -14.24 10.33
CA GLU A 74 5.89 -15.19 10.76
C GLU A 74 4.43 -14.75 10.50
N TYR A 75 4.19 -13.48 10.16
CA TYR A 75 2.86 -12.94 9.89
C TYR A 75 2.50 -12.85 8.40
N PHE A 76 3.42 -13.18 7.50
CA PHE A 76 3.04 -13.40 6.11
C PHE A 76 2.17 -14.66 5.98
N TYR A 77 1.15 -14.60 5.13
CA TYR A 77 0.40 -15.79 4.71
C TYR A 77 1.19 -16.62 3.70
N GLU A 78 1.93 -15.93 2.82
CA GLU A 78 2.84 -16.49 1.83
C GLU A 78 4.06 -15.58 1.73
N TYR A 79 5.25 -16.18 1.59
CA TYR A 79 6.51 -15.45 1.48
C TYR A 79 7.47 -16.18 0.54
N HIS A 80 7.88 -15.47 -0.51
CA HIS A 80 8.78 -15.96 -1.53
C HIS A 80 9.80 -14.87 -1.85
N SER A 81 11.04 -15.07 -1.40
CA SER A 81 12.12 -14.10 -1.60
C SER A 81 12.45 -13.88 -3.08
N ASN A 82 12.19 -14.88 -3.94
CA ASN A 82 12.23 -14.75 -5.38
C ASN A 82 11.35 -15.82 -6.05
N GLU A 83 10.29 -15.39 -6.75
CA GLU A 83 9.41 -16.22 -7.59
C GLU A 83 9.85 -16.26 -9.06
N SER A 84 10.93 -15.56 -9.42
CA SER A 84 11.43 -15.60 -10.78
C SER A 84 12.21 -16.88 -11.06
N GLU A 85 11.88 -17.53 -12.17
CA GLU A 85 12.69 -18.60 -12.75
C GLU A 85 13.84 -18.05 -13.63
N ASP A 86 13.81 -16.76 -13.97
CA ASP A 86 14.87 -16.10 -14.75
C ASP A 86 15.97 -15.57 -13.80
N PRO A 87 17.22 -16.05 -13.92
CA PRO A 87 18.32 -15.63 -13.04
C PRO A 87 18.68 -14.14 -13.13
N GLU A 88 18.26 -13.44 -14.20
CA GLU A 88 18.50 -12.01 -14.37
C GLU A 88 17.41 -11.13 -13.74
N THR A 89 16.37 -11.73 -13.15
CA THR A 89 15.29 -10.98 -12.50
C THR A 89 14.97 -11.53 -11.10
N ALA A 90 14.55 -10.63 -10.22
CA ALA A 90 14.03 -11.00 -8.92
C ALA A 90 12.58 -10.54 -8.80
N ILE A 91 11.69 -11.47 -8.46
CA ILE A 91 10.28 -11.17 -8.17
C ILE A 91 10.04 -11.55 -6.72
N PHE A 92 10.19 -10.58 -5.83
CA PHE A 92 9.75 -10.77 -4.45
C PHE A 92 8.22 -10.83 -4.39
N HIS A 93 7.68 -11.88 -3.77
CA HIS A 93 6.24 -12.04 -3.60
C HIS A 93 5.92 -12.36 -2.13
N ALA A 94 5.00 -11.61 -1.55
CA ALA A 94 4.51 -11.89 -0.21
C ALA A 94 3.05 -11.45 -0.04
N LEU A 95 2.29 -12.20 0.76
CA LEU A 95 0.91 -11.90 1.12
C LEU A 95 0.83 -11.56 2.61
N GLY A 96 0.26 -10.40 2.95
CA GLY A 96 0.07 -9.97 4.34
C GLY A 96 1.03 -8.89 4.84
N ALA A 97 1.71 -8.15 3.96
CA ALA A 97 2.64 -7.07 4.35
C ALA A 97 2.05 -6.02 5.32
N TRP A 98 0.74 -5.77 5.24
CA TRP A 98 -0.01 -4.89 6.15
C TRP A 98 -0.03 -5.35 7.62
N ARG A 99 0.38 -6.60 7.89
CA ARG A 99 0.55 -7.15 9.24
C ARG A 99 1.97 -6.96 9.78
N VAL A 100 2.92 -6.64 8.91
CA VAL A 100 4.36 -6.77 9.16
C VAL A 100 5.03 -5.40 9.27
N ARG A 101 4.61 -4.41 8.47
CA ARG A 101 5.20 -3.08 8.47
C ARG A 101 4.18 -1.94 8.54
N PRO A 102 4.45 -0.87 9.31
CA PRO A 102 3.48 0.22 9.53
C PRO A 102 3.02 0.96 8.27
N ALA A 103 3.88 1.29 7.31
CA ALA A 103 3.44 1.99 6.10
C ALA A 103 2.55 1.09 5.23
N PHE A 104 2.88 -0.20 5.13
CA PHE A 104 2.02 -1.19 4.46
C PHE A 104 0.71 -1.47 5.22
N HIS A 105 0.68 -1.27 6.54
CA HIS A 105 -0.56 -1.28 7.31
C HIS A 105 -1.40 -0.05 6.95
N ASP A 106 -0.84 1.14 7.16
CA ASP A 106 -1.55 2.40 7.08
C ASP A 106 -2.01 2.75 5.65
N ILE A 107 -1.33 2.24 4.60
CA ILE A 107 -1.73 2.49 3.22
C ILE A 107 -3.16 2.01 2.92
N LEU A 108 -3.68 1.05 3.68
CA LEU A 108 -5.07 0.59 3.58
C LEU A 108 -6.09 1.70 3.91
N TRP A 109 -5.69 2.69 4.72
CA TRP A 109 -6.49 3.86 5.07
C TRP A 109 -6.17 5.08 4.19
N SER A 110 -5.34 4.95 3.15
CA SER A 110 -5.00 6.06 2.26
C SER A 110 -6.27 6.68 1.66
N PRO A 111 -6.48 8.00 1.78
CA PRO A 111 -7.63 8.68 1.17
C PRO A 111 -7.69 8.49 -0.34
N ALA A 112 -6.53 8.40 -1.00
CA ALA A 112 -6.45 8.13 -2.44
C ALA A 112 -6.97 6.74 -2.83
N PHE A 113 -7.01 5.78 -1.91
CA PHE A 113 -7.55 4.43 -2.14
C PHE A 113 -9.02 4.34 -1.75
N THR A 114 -9.42 4.99 -0.65
CA THR A 114 -10.75 4.84 -0.06
C THR A 114 -11.79 5.79 -0.65
N MET A 115 -11.38 6.89 -1.31
CA MET A 115 -12.27 7.93 -1.85
C MET A 115 -12.34 7.99 -3.38
N ALA A 116 -11.63 7.10 -4.09
CA ALA A 116 -11.44 7.20 -5.54
C ALA A 116 -12.74 7.38 -6.35
N ALA A 117 -13.87 6.82 -5.90
CA ALA A 117 -15.18 7.10 -6.46
C ALA A 117 -16.24 7.22 -5.36
N TYR A 118 -17.09 8.24 -5.46
CA TYR A 118 -18.20 8.52 -4.54
C TYR A 118 -19.51 8.70 -5.32
#